data_AF-A0A2N3PWQ5-F1
#
_entry.id   AF-A0A2N3PWQ5-F1
#
_cell.length_a   1.000
_cell.length_b   1.000
_cell.length_c   1.000
_cell.angle_alpha   90.00
_cell.angle_beta   90.00
_cell.angle_gamma   90.00
#
_symmetry.space_group_name_H-M   'P 1'
#
loop_
_entity.id
_entity.type
_entity.pdbx_description
1 polymer ?
#
loop_
_entity_poly.entity_id
_entity_poly.type
_entity_poly.pdbx_seq_one_letter_code
_entity_poly.pdbx_strand_id
1 'polypeptide(L)'
;MPKYPHFIWRFALFALLAIACALTTPRTAAASPINCVQYVEHTTQMALRGNAWQWWEGAADRYARGRQPWPKAVMVFAKSGRLRFGHLAVVTRQIDRRTVLVDHANWSPVGGRRGSIEHGVRIVDVSAANDWSQVRVWYGPSADVGQTVYAVRGFVYPWRAARLVKSWETDPLSNHIEQIDALTP
;
A
#
# COMPACT_ATOMS: atom_id res chain seq x y z
N MET A 1 -28.39 67.08 -35.42
CA MET A 1 -27.03 66.56 -35.16
C MET A 1 -27.04 65.74 -33.87
N PRO A 2 -27.13 64.40 -33.89
CA PRO A 2 -27.03 63.61 -32.67
C PRO A 2 -25.57 63.31 -32.35
N LYS A 3 -25.10 63.79 -31.19
CA LYS A 3 -23.80 63.49 -30.59
C LYS A 3 -23.99 62.29 -29.65
N TYR A 4 -23.48 61.09 -29.93
CA TYR A 4 -23.08 60.08 -28.91
C TYR A 4 -22.29 58.89 -29.54
N PRO A 5 -20.95 58.98 -29.78
CA PRO A 5 -20.20 57.88 -30.39
C PRO A 5 -19.25 57.12 -29.44
N HIS A 6 -19.51 57.04 -28.13
CA HIS A 6 -18.57 56.37 -27.20
C HIS A 6 -19.19 55.45 -26.13
N PHE A 7 -20.52 55.39 -26.00
CA PHE A 7 -21.14 54.57 -24.94
C PHE A 7 -21.28 53.09 -25.31
N ILE A 8 -21.39 52.77 -26.61
CA ILE A 8 -21.67 51.43 -27.10
C ILE A 8 -20.43 50.52 -27.06
N TRP A 9 -19.21 51.08 -27.12
CA TRP A 9 -17.98 50.29 -27.23
C TRP A 9 -17.48 49.71 -25.88
N ARG A 10 -17.91 50.27 -24.74
CA ARG A 10 -17.47 49.83 -23.41
C ARG A 10 -18.21 48.59 -22.90
N PHE A 11 -19.44 48.35 -23.38
CA PHE A 11 -20.22 47.16 -23.01
C PHE A 11 -19.90 45.92 -23.86
N ALA A 12 -19.44 46.10 -25.10
CA ALA A 12 -19.06 44.99 -25.97
C ALA A 12 -17.80 44.25 -25.49
N LEU A 13 -16.87 44.96 -24.83
CA LEU A 13 -15.60 44.37 -24.34
C LEU A 13 -15.77 43.58 -23.02
N PHE A 14 -16.80 43.89 -22.21
CA PHE A 14 -17.11 43.15 -20.98
C PHE A 14 -17.93 41.88 -21.22
N ALA A 15 -18.77 41.86 -22.26
CA ALA A 15 -19.55 40.67 -22.62
C ALA A 15 -18.69 39.52 -23.20
N LEU A 16 -17.60 39.84 -23.90
CA LEU A 16 -16.69 38.84 -24.48
C LEU A 16 -15.77 38.16 -23.43
N LEU A 17 -15.44 38.85 -22.32
CA LEU A 17 -14.62 38.25 -21.25
C LEU A 17 -15.40 37.24 -20.38
N ALA A 18 -16.71 37.46 -20.20
CA ALA A 18 -17.57 36.57 -19.42
C ALA A 18 -17.86 35.24 -20.13
N ILE A 19 -17.90 35.22 -21.47
CA ILE A 19 -18.13 34.00 -22.27
C ILE A 19 -16.87 33.12 -22.32
N ALA A 20 -15.67 33.70 -22.24
CA ALA A 20 -14.42 32.95 -22.18
C ALA A 20 -14.20 32.18 -20.86
N CYS A 21 -14.82 32.65 -19.76
CA CYS A 21 -14.67 32.03 -18.43
C CYS A 21 -15.61 30.81 -18.24
N ALA A 22 -16.69 30.70 -19.00
CA ALA A 22 -17.67 29.61 -18.87
C ALA A 22 -17.28 28.30 -19.59
N LEU A 23 -16.20 28.28 -20.37
CA LEU A 23 -15.77 27.12 -21.17
C LEU A 23 -14.65 26.28 -20.54
N THR A 24 -14.10 26.71 -19.40
CA THR A 24 -13.09 25.95 -18.67
C THR A 24 -13.74 25.05 -17.62
N THR A 25 -14.50 24.03 -18.05
CA THR A 25 -14.83 22.95 -17.11
C THR A 25 -13.53 22.29 -16.70
N PRO A 26 -13.16 22.22 -15.40
CA PRO A 26 -11.97 21.51 -15.00
C PRO A 26 -12.10 20.06 -15.45
N ARG A 27 -11.25 19.65 -16.40
CA ARG A 27 -11.15 18.23 -16.76
C ARG A 27 -10.47 17.55 -15.58
N THR A 28 -11.23 16.80 -14.79
CA THR A 28 -10.63 15.91 -13.79
C THR A 28 -9.70 14.96 -14.54
N ALA A 29 -8.40 15.14 -14.39
CA ALA A 29 -7.43 14.20 -14.92
C ALA A 29 -7.69 12.86 -14.23
N ALA A 30 -8.11 11.85 -14.98
CA ALA A 30 -8.23 10.50 -14.45
C ALA A 30 -6.83 10.05 -14.03
N ALA A 31 -6.66 9.66 -12.77
CA ALA A 31 -5.38 9.12 -12.30
C ALA A 31 -5.02 7.88 -13.13
N SER A 32 -3.77 7.82 -13.60
CA SER A 32 -3.27 6.65 -14.31
C SER A 32 -3.34 5.42 -13.41
N PRO A 33 -3.76 4.24 -13.94
CA PRO A 33 -3.81 3.03 -13.15
C PRO A 33 -2.41 2.67 -12.64
N ILE A 34 -2.31 2.36 -11.36
CA ILE A 34 -1.06 1.98 -10.68
C ILE A 34 -1.17 0.56 -10.15
N ASN A 35 -0.09 -0.22 -10.25
CA ASN A 35 -0.04 -1.57 -9.69
C ASN A 35 0.49 -1.58 -8.24
N CYS A 36 0.33 -2.72 -7.56
CA CYS A 36 0.75 -2.85 -6.16
C CYS A 36 2.26 -2.66 -5.94
N VAL A 37 3.11 -3.15 -6.86
CA VAL A 37 4.57 -2.98 -6.77
C VAL A 37 4.95 -1.51 -6.85
N GLN A 38 4.44 -0.79 -7.85
CA GLN A 38 4.65 0.65 -8.00
C GLN A 38 4.21 1.41 -6.74
N TYR A 39 3.01 1.13 -6.25
CA TYR A 39 2.50 1.75 -5.04
C TYR A 39 3.42 1.53 -3.82
N VAL A 40 3.86 0.28 -3.60
CA VAL A 40 4.76 -0.05 -2.48
C VAL A 40 6.15 0.58 -2.66
N GLU A 41 6.72 0.56 -3.86
CA GLU A 41 7.99 1.23 -4.16
C GLU A 41 7.92 2.73 -3.83
N HIS A 42 6.87 3.42 -4.29
CA HIS A 42 6.68 4.86 -4.04
C HIS A 42 6.46 5.19 -2.56
N THR A 43 5.73 4.34 -1.83
CA THR A 43 5.33 4.62 -0.44
C THR A 43 6.40 4.23 0.59
N THR A 44 7.12 3.14 0.34
CA THR A 44 8.08 2.57 1.30
C THR A 44 9.54 2.88 0.96
N GLN A 45 9.82 3.26 -0.28
CA GLN A 45 11.18 3.47 -0.80
C GLN A 45 12.08 2.23 -0.66
N MET A 46 11.49 1.02 -0.53
CA MET A 46 12.24 -0.23 -0.54
C MET A 46 12.84 -0.48 -1.92
N ALA A 47 14.15 -0.76 -1.96
CA ALA A 47 14.89 -0.98 -3.20
C ALA A 47 14.77 -2.43 -3.70
N LEU A 48 13.55 -2.99 -3.71
CA LEU A 48 13.23 -4.33 -4.22
C LEU A 48 12.67 -4.23 -5.64
N ARG A 49 12.82 -5.29 -6.43
CA ARG A 49 12.45 -5.31 -7.85
C ARG A 49 11.78 -6.62 -8.24
N GLY A 50 11.08 -6.61 -9.37
CA GLY A 50 10.39 -7.78 -9.93
C GLY A 50 8.93 -7.86 -9.52
N ASN A 51 8.31 -9.00 -9.80
CA ASN A 51 6.92 -9.28 -9.45
C ASN A 51 6.75 -9.31 -7.92
N ALA A 52 5.54 -9.01 -7.44
CA ALA A 52 5.23 -8.94 -6.02
C ALA A 52 5.65 -10.20 -5.24
N TRP A 53 5.42 -11.40 -5.76
CA TRP A 53 5.81 -12.64 -5.07
C TRP A 53 7.33 -12.80 -4.89
N GLN A 54 8.14 -12.17 -5.74
CA GLN A 54 9.61 -12.24 -5.69
C GLN A 54 10.19 -11.39 -4.56
N TRP A 55 9.42 -10.43 -4.03
CA TRP A 55 9.88 -9.56 -2.95
C TRP A 55 10.19 -10.33 -1.66
N TRP A 56 9.57 -11.50 -1.44
CA TRP A 56 9.87 -12.30 -0.26
C TRP A 56 11.33 -12.75 -0.23
N GLU A 57 11.83 -13.36 -1.32
CA GLU A 57 13.24 -13.77 -1.39
C GLU A 57 14.16 -12.60 -1.75
N GLY A 58 13.71 -11.65 -2.57
CA GLY A 58 14.50 -10.46 -2.89
C GLY A 58 14.79 -9.56 -1.68
N ALA A 59 13.98 -9.67 -0.63
CA ALA A 59 14.20 -8.99 0.64
C ALA A 59 15.24 -9.66 1.53
N ALA A 60 15.56 -10.95 1.30
CA ALA A 60 16.58 -11.65 2.07
C ALA A 60 17.89 -10.85 2.08
N ASP A 61 18.54 -10.81 3.24
CA ASP A 61 19.80 -10.11 3.53
C ASP A 61 19.78 -8.57 3.37
N ARG A 62 18.71 -7.99 2.81
CA ARG A 62 18.57 -6.56 2.57
C ARG A 62 17.64 -5.90 3.57
N TYR A 63 16.53 -6.57 3.86
CA TYR A 63 15.47 -6.15 4.78
C TYR A 63 15.14 -7.29 5.72
N ALA A 64 14.76 -6.96 6.95
CA ALA A 64 14.28 -7.98 7.87
C ALA A 64 12.94 -8.55 7.38
N ARG A 65 12.70 -9.82 7.68
CA ARG A 65 11.47 -10.54 7.35
C ARG A 65 10.89 -11.22 8.58
N GLY A 66 9.58 -11.43 8.59
CA GLY A 66 8.92 -12.14 9.69
C GLY A 66 7.49 -12.52 9.38
N ARG A 67 6.79 -13.05 10.40
CA ARG A 67 5.39 -13.50 10.29
C ARG A 67 4.39 -12.60 11.00
N GLN A 68 4.87 -11.60 11.74
CA GLN A 68 3.99 -10.69 12.46
C GLN A 68 3.79 -9.39 11.67
N PRO A 69 2.57 -8.86 11.57
CA PRO A 69 2.34 -7.56 10.99
C PRO A 69 2.97 -6.48 11.86
N TRP A 70 3.45 -5.42 11.20
CA TRP A 70 3.95 -4.23 11.87
C TRP A 70 3.60 -3.01 11.02
N PRO A 71 3.30 -1.84 11.60
CA PRO A 71 3.08 -0.62 10.80
C PRO A 71 4.23 -0.37 9.81
N LYS A 72 3.88 -0.07 8.55
CA LYS A 72 4.79 0.07 7.39
C LYS A 72 5.47 -1.22 6.91
N ALA A 73 5.19 -2.37 7.50
CA ALA A 73 5.62 -3.64 6.94
C ALA A 73 4.85 -3.94 5.64
N VAL A 74 5.54 -4.55 4.68
CA VAL A 74 4.95 -4.98 3.42
C VAL A 74 4.54 -6.45 3.54
N MET A 75 3.23 -6.71 3.55
CA MET A 75 2.67 -8.05 3.44
C MET A 75 2.89 -8.58 2.01
N VAL A 76 3.53 -9.75 1.89
CA VAL A 76 3.85 -10.36 0.60
C VAL A 76 2.96 -11.57 0.34
N PHE A 77 2.04 -11.45 -0.62
CA PHE A 77 1.17 -12.55 -1.01
C PHE A 77 1.92 -13.53 -1.92
N ALA A 78 1.65 -14.82 -1.72
CA ALA A 78 2.23 -15.88 -2.55
C ALA A 78 1.64 -15.87 -3.96
N LYS A 79 2.45 -16.34 -4.92
CA LYS A 79 1.99 -16.62 -6.29
C LYS A 79 0.95 -17.74 -6.27
N SER A 80 -0.16 -17.53 -6.98
CA SER A 80 -1.21 -18.53 -7.16
C SER A 80 -1.89 -18.35 -8.52
N GLY A 81 -2.86 -19.21 -8.86
CA GLY A 81 -3.66 -19.04 -10.09
C GLY A 81 -4.40 -17.71 -10.14
N ARG A 82 -4.92 -17.23 -9.00
CA ARG A 82 -5.61 -15.93 -8.88
C ARG A 82 -4.64 -14.75 -8.75
N LEU A 83 -3.45 -14.97 -8.19
CA LEU A 83 -2.39 -13.98 -8.03
C LEU A 83 -1.14 -14.41 -8.81
N ARG A 84 -1.20 -14.36 -10.15
CA ARG A 84 -0.10 -14.84 -11.02
C ARG A 84 1.22 -14.10 -10.80
N PHE A 85 1.15 -12.84 -10.36
CA PHE A 85 2.30 -12.00 -10.04
C PHE A 85 2.52 -11.82 -8.53
N GLY A 86 1.75 -12.53 -7.68
CA GLY A 86 1.62 -12.22 -6.26
C GLY A 86 0.84 -10.94 -6.03
N HIS A 87 0.93 -10.40 -4.81
CA HIS A 87 0.40 -9.08 -4.45
C HIS A 87 1.21 -8.51 -3.28
N LEU A 88 1.23 -7.19 -3.13
CA LEU A 88 1.84 -6.51 -1.99
C LEU A 88 0.81 -5.59 -1.34
N ALA A 89 0.89 -5.47 -0.02
CA ALA A 89 0.11 -4.49 0.72
C ALA A 89 0.93 -3.90 1.87
N VAL A 90 0.86 -2.60 2.09
CA VAL A 90 1.55 -1.92 3.18
C VAL A 90 0.64 -1.89 4.39
N VAL A 91 1.07 -2.47 5.51
CA VAL A 91 0.32 -2.42 6.76
C VAL A 91 0.30 -1.00 7.28
N THR A 92 -0.89 -0.42 7.44
CA THR A 92 -1.06 0.91 8.04
C THR A 92 -1.31 0.81 9.54
N ARG A 93 -2.07 -0.21 9.97
CA ARG A 93 -2.40 -0.41 11.39
C ARG A 93 -2.72 -1.88 11.69
N GLN A 94 -2.26 -2.38 12.83
CA GLN A 94 -2.76 -3.62 13.41
C GLN A 94 -3.92 -3.30 14.35
N ILE A 95 -5.07 -3.92 14.11
CA ILE A 95 -6.29 -3.71 14.91
C ILE A 95 -6.32 -4.70 16.08
N ASP A 96 -6.02 -5.96 15.80
CA ASP A 96 -5.98 -7.03 16.78
C ASP A 96 -5.03 -8.16 16.32
N ARG A 97 -5.10 -9.33 16.96
CA ARG A 97 -4.22 -10.47 16.65
C ARG A 97 -4.45 -11.07 15.25
N ARG A 98 -5.62 -10.85 14.65
CA ARG A 98 -6.07 -11.39 13.37
C ARG A 98 -6.47 -10.33 12.35
N THR A 99 -6.54 -9.06 12.72
CA THR A 99 -7.02 -8.01 11.82
C THR A 99 -5.97 -6.91 11.65
N VAL A 100 -5.68 -6.57 10.39
CA VAL A 100 -4.88 -5.40 10.01
C VAL A 100 -5.64 -4.54 9.01
N LEU A 101 -5.29 -3.27 8.98
CA LEU A 101 -5.59 -2.36 7.88
C LEU A 101 -4.35 -2.19 7.01
N VAL A 102 -4.55 -2.17 5.71
CA VAL A 102 -3.49 -2.00 4.72
C VAL A 102 -3.85 -0.96 3.67
N ASP A 103 -2.83 -0.39 3.07
CA ASP A 103 -2.97 0.34 1.83
C ASP A 103 -2.28 -0.43 0.70
N HIS A 104 -2.94 -0.49 -0.45
CA HIS A 104 -2.42 -1.17 -1.63
C HIS A 104 -3.09 -0.63 -2.90
N ALA A 105 -2.63 -1.09 -4.06
CA ALA A 105 -3.23 -0.71 -5.34
C ALA A 105 -3.60 -1.92 -6.19
N ASN A 106 -4.58 -1.75 -7.07
CA ASN A 106 -5.00 -2.74 -8.07
C ASN A 106 -5.61 -4.04 -7.48
N TRP A 107 -6.25 -3.96 -6.31
CA TRP A 107 -6.85 -5.14 -5.66
C TRP A 107 -8.30 -5.38 -6.05
N SER A 108 -9.18 -4.40 -5.83
CA SER A 108 -10.59 -4.47 -6.20
C SER A 108 -10.95 -3.43 -7.27
N PRO A 109 -12.03 -3.64 -8.04
CA PRO A 109 -12.55 -2.60 -8.91
C PRO A 109 -13.15 -1.44 -8.10
N VAL A 110 -12.73 -0.21 -8.38
CA VAL A 110 -13.32 1.03 -7.85
C VAL A 110 -14.00 1.76 -9.00
N GLY A 111 -15.30 2.07 -8.87
CA GLY A 111 -16.07 2.65 -9.98
C GLY A 111 -16.06 1.78 -11.25
N GLY A 112 -15.99 0.46 -11.09
CA GLY A 112 -15.93 -0.51 -12.19
C GLY A 112 -14.55 -0.68 -12.85
N ARG A 113 -13.49 -0.03 -12.35
CA ARG A 113 -12.14 -0.09 -12.94
C ARG A 113 -11.11 -0.55 -11.92
N ARG A 114 -10.11 -1.30 -12.39
CA ARG A 114 -8.93 -1.69 -11.61
C ARG A 114 -7.81 -0.66 -11.76
N GLY A 115 -6.81 -0.76 -10.88
CA GLY A 115 -5.64 0.14 -10.87
C GLY A 115 -5.77 1.34 -9.93
N SER A 116 -6.81 1.37 -9.09
CA SER A 116 -6.95 2.37 -8.03
C SER A 116 -6.12 2.02 -6.80
N ILE A 117 -5.74 3.04 -6.04
CA ILE A 117 -5.20 2.91 -4.69
C ILE A 117 -6.40 2.76 -3.75
N GLU A 118 -6.34 1.78 -2.86
CA GLU A 118 -7.33 1.55 -1.81
C GLU A 118 -6.63 1.71 -0.46
N HIS A 119 -7.21 2.55 0.40
CA HIS A 119 -6.66 2.88 1.72
C HIS A 119 -7.50 2.23 2.83
N GLY A 120 -6.84 1.81 3.91
CA GLY A 120 -7.50 1.26 5.08
C GLY A 120 -8.27 -0.05 4.79
N VAL A 121 -7.80 -0.82 3.81
CA VAL A 121 -8.41 -2.10 3.41
C VAL A 121 -8.21 -3.11 4.53
N ARG A 122 -9.32 -3.72 4.98
CA ARG A 122 -9.28 -4.73 6.05
C ARG A 122 -8.76 -6.05 5.52
N ILE A 123 -7.79 -6.63 6.23
CA ILE A 123 -7.31 -8.01 6.03
C ILE A 123 -7.48 -8.77 7.33
N VAL A 124 -8.00 -10.00 7.21
CA VAL A 124 -8.24 -10.91 8.33
C VAL A 124 -7.41 -12.18 8.16
N ASP A 125 -6.63 -12.54 9.17
CA ASP A 125 -5.94 -13.82 9.29
C ASP A 125 -6.93 -14.95 9.58
N VAL A 126 -7.00 -15.89 8.67
CA VAL A 126 -7.82 -17.10 8.74
C VAL A 126 -6.98 -18.37 8.87
N SER A 127 -5.68 -18.24 9.09
CA SER A 127 -4.80 -19.37 9.36
C SER A 127 -5.18 -20.06 10.68
N ALA A 128 -5.09 -21.39 10.68
CA ALA A 128 -5.34 -22.20 11.86
C ALA A 128 -4.35 -21.86 13.00
N ALA A 129 -3.10 -21.58 12.65
CA ALA A 129 -2.02 -21.29 13.60
C ALA A 129 -1.96 -19.83 14.08
N ASN A 130 -2.82 -18.93 13.58
CA ASN A 130 -2.75 -17.49 13.85
C ASN A 130 -1.38 -16.88 13.49
N ASP A 131 -0.83 -17.33 12.37
CA ASP A 131 0.53 -17.01 11.92
C ASP A 131 0.55 -16.20 10.61
N TRP A 132 -0.60 -15.65 10.22
CA TRP A 132 -0.79 -14.85 9.02
C TRP A 132 -0.49 -15.58 7.70
N SER A 133 -0.31 -16.90 7.70
CA SER A 133 -0.01 -17.67 6.49
C SER A 133 -1.17 -17.70 5.49
N GLN A 134 -2.40 -17.44 5.95
CA GLN A 134 -3.62 -17.45 5.15
C GLN A 134 -4.52 -16.29 5.54
N VAL A 135 -4.91 -15.46 4.57
CA VAL A 135 -5.72 -14.27 4.83
C VAL A 135 -6.92 -14.17 3.91
N ARG A 136 -7.94 -13.44 4.36
CA ARG A 136 -9.02 -12.89 3.53
C ARG A 136 -8.92 -11.38 3.51
N VAL A 137 -9.27 -10.78 2.37
CA VAL A 137 -9.11 -9.35 2.13
C VAL A 137 -10.48 -8.77 1.80
N TRP A 138 -10.76 -7.59 2.33
CA TRP A 138 -11.91 -6.80 1.91
C TRP A 138 -11.97 -6.66 0.40
N TYR A 139 -13.19 -6.77 -0.15
CA TYR A 139 -13.43 -6.70 -1.58
C TYR A 139 -14.57 -5.72 -1.85
N GLY A 140 -14.24 -4.58 -2.46
CA GLY A 140 -15.17 -3.48 -2.70
C GLY A 140 -16.53 -3.93 -3.29
N PRO A 141 -16.56 -4.77 -4.34
CA PRO A 141 -17.81 -5.22 -4.94
C PRO A 141 -18.75 -6.01 -4.02
N SER A 142 -18.22 -6.73 -3.03
CA SER A 142 -19.06 -7.44 -2.05
C SER A 142 -19.36 -6.62 -0.81
N ALA A 143 -18.75 -5.44 -0.66
CA ALA A 143 -18.82 -4.62 0.55
C ALA A 143 -18.57 -5.42 1.84
N ASP A 144 -17.66 -6.40 1.77
CA ASP A 144 -17.28 -7.26 2.88
C ASP A 144 -15.88 -7.87 2.66
N VAL A 145 -15.35 -8.52 3.69
CA VAL A 145 -14.21 -9.43 3.60
C VAL A 145 -14.54 -10.57 2.64
N GLY A 146 -13.79 -10.66 1.55
CA GLY A 146 -14.03 -11.66 0.51
C GLY A 146 -13.82 -13.09 1.01
N GLN A 147 -14.55 -14.04 0.42
CA GLN A 147 -14.48 -15.45 0.81
C GLN A 147 -13.18 -16.16 0.36
N THR A 148 -12.46 -15.57 -0.59
CA THR A 148 -11.23 -16.15 -1.14
C THR A 148 -10.12 -16.10 -0.10
N VAL A 149 -9.55 -17.26 0.21
CA VAL A 149 -8.35 -17.38 1.04
C VAL A 149 -7.11 -17.21 0.18
N TYR A 150 -6.22 -16.32 0.59
CA TYR A 150 -4.95 -16.05 -0.07
C TYR A 150 -3.79 -16.47 0.83
N ALA A 151 -2.81 -17.17 0.26
CA ALA A 151 -1.59 -17.52 0.96
C ALA A 151 -0.64 -16.30 1.02
N VAL A 152 -0.01 -16.10 2.18
CA VAL A 152 0.95 -15.03 2.45
C VAL A 152 2.29 -15.65 2.82
N ARG A 153 3.38 -15.11 2.28
CA ARG A 153 4.74 -15.56 2.62
C ARG A 153 5.21 -14.99 3.96
N GLY A 154 4.79 -13.77 4.26
CA GLY A 154 5.08 -13.07 5.50
C GLY A 154 5.13 -11.56 5.26
N PHE A 155 5.90 -10.89 6.10
CA PHE A 155 6.07 -9.44 6.11
C PHE A 155 7.53 -9.07 5.89
N VAL A 156 7.77 -8.11 5.00
CA VAL A 156 9.06 -7.45 4.84
C VAL A 156 9.02 -6.15 5.62
N TYR A 157 9.96 -5.97 6.53
CA TYR A 157 10.00 -4.81 7.42
C TYR A 157 10.82 -3.65 6.84
N PRO A 158 10.51 -2.39 7.17
CA PRO A 158 11.22 -1.22 6.62
C PRO A 158 12.66 -1.07 7.11
N TRP A 159 13.09 -1.82 8.13
CA TRP A 159 14.46 -1.79 8.61
C TRP A 159 15.35 -2.81 7.88
N ARG A 160 16.60 -2.40 7.63
CA ARG A 160 17.61 -3.25 7.00
C ARG A 160 17.99 -4.40 7.93
N ALA A 161 18.25 -5.57 7.35
CA ALA A 161 18.68 -6.75 8.11
C ALA A 161 19.94 -6.46 8.96
N ALA A 162 20.94 -5.79 8.37
CA ALA A 162 22.16 -5.37 9.08
C ALA A 162 21.92 -4.44 10.29
N ARG A 163 20.82 -3.68 10.31
CA ARG A 163 20.48 -2.81 11.45
C ARG A 163 20.07 -3.62 12.67
N LEU A 164 19.36 -4.73 12.46
CA LEU A 164 19.05 -5.69 13.53
C LEU A 164 20.31 -6.36 14.04
N VAL A 165 21.25 -6.67 13.13
CA VAL A 165 22.49 -7.34 13.51
C VAL A 165 23.30 -6.46 14.48
N LYS A 166 23.47 -5.19 14.13
CA LYS A 166 24.21 -4.25 14.96
C LYS A 166 23.52 -3.93 16.30
N SER A 167 22.18 -3.97 16.35
CA SER A 167 21.46 -3.66 17.60
C SER A 167 21.57 -4.76 18.65
N TRP A 168 21.68 -6.05 18.26
CA TRP A 168 21.88 -7.13 19.24
C TRP A 168 23.31 -7.18 19.77
N GLU A 169 24.29 -6.79 18.95
CA GLU A 169 25.71 -6.74 19.35
C GLU A 169 26.02 -5.57 20.30
N THR A 170 25.18 -4.53 20.31
CA THR A 170 25.39 -3.32 21.12
C THR A 170 24.45 -3.20 22.31
N ASP A 171 23.59 -4.19 22.56
CA ASP A 171 22.73 -4.23 23.74
C ASP A 171 23.55 -4.66 24.98
N PRO A 172 23.71 -3.82 26.02
CA PRO A 172 24.43 -4.20 27.25
C PRO A 172 23.84 -5.42 27.96
N LEU A 173 22.60 -5.80 27.65
CA LEU A 173 21.93 -6.98 28.21
C LEU A 173 22.18 -8.28 27.42
N SER A 174 22.78 -8.23 26.22
CA SER A 174 23.06 -9.43 25.42
C SER A 174 24.14 -10.32 26.04
N ASN A 175 25.07 -9.74 26.82
CA ASN A 175 26.08 -10.49 27.58
C ASN A 175 25.52 -11.32 28.75
N HIS A 176 24.23 -11.20 29.08
CA HIS A 176 23.61 -11.98 30.16
C HIS A 176 22.88 -13.23 29.67
N ILE A 177 22.69 -13.41 28.35
CA ILE A 177 21.96 -14.57 27.81
C ILE A 177 22.89 -15.77 27.59
N GLU A 178 24.16 -15.57 27.25
CA GLU A 178 25.14 -16.67 27.18
C GLU A 178 25.33 -17.39 28.53
N GLN A 179 25.01 -16.73 29.65
CA GLN A 179 25.12 -17.31 30.98
C GLN A 179 23.86 -18.07 31.42
N ILE A 180 22.72 -17.89 30.73
CA ILE A 180 21.46 -18.60 31.01
C ILE A 180 21.42 -19.93 30.26
N ASP A 181 21.96 -19.99 29.03
CA ASP A 181 22.07 -21.24 28.26
C ASP A 181 23.08 -22.23 28.88
N ALA A 182 23.96 -21.78 29.78
CA ALA A 182 24.87 -22.64 30.54
C ALA A 182 24.25 -23.23 31.84
N LEU A 183 22.99 -22.89 32.17
CA LEU A 183 22.34 -23.29 33.42
C LEU A 183 20.98 -24.01 33.25
N THR A 184 20.65 -24.43 32.03
CA THR A 184 19.62 -25.46 31.81
C THR A 184 20.31 -26.81 31.54
N PRO A 185 19.97 -27.88 32.29
CA PRO A 185 20.60 -29.19 32.13
C PRO A 185 20.32 -29.84 30.78
#